data_AF-C7PZJ9-F1
#
_entry.id   AF-C7PZJ9-F1
#
_cell.length_a   1.000
_cell.length_b   1.000
_cell.length_c   1.000
_cell.angle_alpha   90.00
_cell.angle_beta   90.00
_cell.angle_gamma   90.00
#
_symmetry.space_group_name_H-M   'P 1'
#
loop_
_entity.id
_entity.type
_entity.pdbx_description
1 polymer ?
#
loop_
_entity_poly.entity_id
_entity_poly.type
_entity_poly.pdbx_seq_one_letter_code
_entity_poly.pdbx_strand_id
1 'polypeptide(L)'
;MPASEGRGPVQASYKQVDKVFEIDEVSGAGTVVKCMGRTFSAVAADGEVTITDVTDITRPVRLGVARGRDADGRWRIIGPNGQDIVTTASLLHAATTLRQAVGSAFTASAGRGQ
;
A
#
# COMPACT_ATOMS: atom_id res chain seq x y z
N MET A 1 15.77 23.09 34.00
CA MET A 1 16.62 21.98 33.50
C MET A 1 16.27 20.75 34.33
N PRO A 2 15.98 19.56 33.76
CA PRO A 2 16.28 19.00 32.42
C PRO A 2 15.09 19.12 31.44
N ALA A 3 15.21 19.27 30.11
CA ALA A 3 15.83 18.46 29.04
C ALA A 3 15.07 17.14 28.74
N SER A 4 14.89 16.84 27.43
CA SER A 4 14.33 15.62 26.79
C SER A 4 12.87 15.79 26.32
N GLU A 5 12.47 15.61 25.05
CA GLU A 5 13.11 15.10 23.85
C GLU A 5 12.38 15.70 22.65
N GLY A 6 13.13 16.23 21.68
CA GLY A 6 12.58 16.59 20.39
C GLY A 6 12.06 15.33 19.72
N ARG A 7 10.75 15.29 19.48
CA ARG A 7 10.13 14.34 18.55
C ARG A 7 10.61 14.74 17.15
N GLY A 8 11.85 14.37 16.84
CA GLY A 8 12.44 14.54 15.53
C GLY A 8 11.51 13.92 14.49
N PRO A 9 11.44 14.47 13.27
CA PRO A 9 10.66 13.85 12.22
C PRO A 9 11.13 12.39 12.11
N VAL A 10 10.18 11.46 12.12
CA VAL A 10 10.46 10.05 11.78
C VAL A 10 11.05 10.07 10.37
N GLN A 11 12.37 10.12 10.30
CA GLN A 11 13.09 10.13 9.04
C GLN A 11 13.00 8.70 8.54
N ALA A 12 11.87 8.40 7.88
CA ALA A 12 11.66 7.15 7.17
C ALA A 12 12.81 7.04 6.19
N SER A 13 13.81 6.23 6.53
CA SER A 13 14.95 5.98 5.67
C SER A 13 14.45 5.16 4.50
N TYR A 14 14.07 5.84 3.41
CA TYR A 14 13.54 5.23 2.22
C TYR A 14 14.68 4.57 1.44
N LYS A 15 15.05 3.36 1.83
CA LYS A 15 15.95 2.53 1.01
C LYS A 15 15.20 2.12 -0.25
N GLN A 16 15.53 2.76 -1.36
CA GLN A 16 15.15 2.28 -2.68
C GLN A 16 15.86 0.95 -2.93
N VAL A 17 15.11 -0.15 -2.85
CA VAL A 17 15.61 -1.50 -3.10
C VAL A 17 15.12 -1.96 -4.47
N ASP A 18 16.04 -2.38 -5.34
CA ASP A 18 15.75 -3.02 -6.63
C ASP A 18 15.30 -4.50 -6.46
N LYS A 19 14.90 -4.88 -5.24
CA LYS A 19 14.48 -6.22 -4.87
C LYS A 19 12.95 -6.30 -4.91
N VAL A 20 12.41 -7.46 -5.28
CA VAL A 20 11.00 -7.77 -5.06
C VAL A 20 10.74 -7.68 -3.56
N PHE A 21 10.04 -6.62 -3.14
CA PHE A 21 9.68 -6.41 -1.75
C PHE A 21 8.39 -7.18 -1.44
N GLU A 22 8.45 -8.09 -0.47
CA GLU A 22 7.29 -8.87 -0.04
C GLU A 22 6.44 -8.09 0.98
N ILE A 23 5.16 -8.44 1.07
CA ILE A 23 4.23 -7.84 2.04
C ILE A 23 4.65 -8.21 3.47
N ASP A 24 5.29 -9.36 3.66
CA ASP A 24 5.82 -9.80 4.96
C ASP A 24 6.97 -8.91 5.47
N GLU A 25 7.75 -8.31 4.55
CA GLU A 25 8.81 -7.36 4.91
C GLU A 25 8.23 -6.00 5.36
N VAL A 26 6.93 -5.76 5.20
CA VAL A 26 6.27 -4.53 5.69
C VAL A 26 6.15 -4.59 7.20
N SER A 27 6.99 -3.80 7.86
CA SER A 27 6.92 -3.60 9.31
C SER A 27 5.96 -2.46 9.66
N GLY A 28 5.55 -2.37 10.93
CA GLY A 28 4.73 -1.26 11.45
C GLY A 28 5.38 0.12 11.36
N ALA A 29 6.68 0.19 11.02
CA ALA A 29 7.38 1.43 10.70
C ALA A 29 6.92 2.07 9.38
N GLY A 30 6.21 1.33 8.53
CA GLY A 30 5.76 1.78 7.21
C GLY A 30 6.85 1.64 6.16
N THR A 31 6.55 0.93 5.07
CA THR A 31 7.41 0.80 3.90
C THR A 31 6.89 1.70 2.80
N VAL A 32 7.79 2.41 2.12
CA VAL A 32 7.46 3.19 0.93
C VAL A 32 8.13 2.56 -0.29
N VAL A 33 7.33 2.24 -1.31
CA VAL A 33 7.80 1.69 -2.58
C VAL A 33 7.44 2.62 -3.72
N LYS A 34 8.42 2.90 -4.59
CA LYS A 34 8.21 3.72 -5.78
C LYS A 34 8.16 2.80 -7.00
N CYS A 35 7.14 2.95 -7.83
CA CYS A 35 7.02 2.21 -9.09
C CYS A 35 6.50 3.14 -10.19
N MET A 36 7.20 3.17 -11.33
CA MET A 36 6.79 3.90 -12.53
C MET A 36 6.38 5.37 -12.25
N GLY A 37 7.15 6.07 -11.41
CA GLY A 37 6.90 7.47 -11.06
C GLY A 37 5.83 7.69 -9.98
N ARG A 38 5.20 6.63 -9.48
CA ARG A 38 4.23 6.67 -8.37
C ARG A 38 4.84 6.17 -7.08
N THR A 39 4.36 6.70 -5.97
CA THR A 39 4.84 6.35 -4.62
C THR A 39 3.70 5.69 -3.85
N PHE A 40 3.92 4.48 -3.37
CA PHE A 40 2.98 3.74 -2.54
C PHE A 40 3.56 3.58 -1.15
N SER A 41 2.74 3.80 -0.14
CA SER A 41 3.06 3.53 1.25
C SER A 41 2.27 2.31 1.72
N ALA A 42 2.95 1.40 2.38
CA ALA A 42 2.39 0.20 2.98
C ALA A 42 2.70 0.21 4.47
N VAL A 43 1.68 0.07 5.31
CA VAL A 43 1.87 0.07 6.77
C VAL A 43 1.18 -1.15 7.34
N ALA A 44 1.95 -2.01 8.02
CA ALA A 44 1.40 -3.13 8.76
C ALA A 44 0.88 -2.64 10.12
N ALA A 45 -0.43 -2.79 10.35
CA ALA A 45 -1.09 -2.45 11.60
C ALA A 45 -2.09 -3.56 11.95
N ASP A 46 -2.07 -4.03 13.19
CA ASP A 46 -3.04 -5.01 13.73
C ASP A 46 -3.18 -6.31 12.90
N GLY A 47 -2.12 -6.73 12.21
CA GLY A 47 -2.13 -7.93 11.36
C GLY A 47 -2.69 -7.71 9.95
N GLU A 48 -2.95 -6.46 9.56
CA GLU A 48 -3.30 -6.06 8.21
C GLU A 48 -2.25 -5.11 7.64
N VAL A 49 -2.01 -5.16 6.34
CA VAL A 49 -1.12 -4.21 5.65
C VAL A 49 -1.96 -3.23 4.85
N THR A 50 -2.05 -1.99 5.32
CA THR A 50 -2.77 -0.94 4.59
C THR A 50 -1.89 -0.38 3.48
N ILE A 51 -2.41 -0.38 2.26
CA ILE A 51 -1.71 0.12 1.06
C ILE A 51 -2.35 1.43 0.62
N THR A 52 -1.53 2.46 0.50
CA THR A 52 -1.94 3.84 0.20
C THR A 52 -1.08 4.39 -0.94
N ASP A 53 -1.72 5.02 -1.93
CA ASP A 53 -1.03 5.81 -2.93
C ASP A 53 -0.71 7.19 -2.33
N VAL A 54 0.58 7.48 -2.21
CA VAL A 54 1.12 8.73 -1.68
C VAL A 54 1.92 9.46 -2.76
N THR A 55 1.60 9.24 -4.03
CA THR A 55 2.19 9.97 -5.16
C THR A 55 2.01 11.48 -4.97
N ASP A 56 0.82 11.90 -4.52
CA ASP A 56 0.59 13.24 -4.01
C ASP A 56 0.55 13.17 -2.47
N ILE A 57 1.62 13.62 -1.82
CA ILE A 57 1.74 13.62 -0.36
C ILE A 57 0.66 14.48 0.32
N THR A 58 0.09 15.46 -0.39
CA THR A 58 -0.99 16.30 0.15
C THR A 58 -2.37 15.65 0.03
N ARG A 59 -2.49 14.58 -0.77
CA ARG A 59 -3.73 13.85 -1.04
C ARG A 59 -3.48 12.33 -1.08
N PRO A 60 -3.16 11.70 0.06
CA PRO A 60 -2.99 10.27 0.12
C PRO A 60 -4.31 9.55 -0.22
N VAL A 61 -4.25 8.62 -1.18
CA VAL A 61 -5.42 7.84 -1.60
C VAL A 61 -5.27 6.42 -1.09
N ARG A 62 -6.10 6.02 -0.12
CA ARG A 62 -6.12 4.64 0.36
C ARG A 62 -6.61 3.72 -0.76
N LEU A 63 -5.76 2.79 -1.18
CA LEU A 63 -6.07 1.87 -2.27
C LEU A 63 -6.74 0.60 -1.76
N GLY A 64 -6.36 0.11 -0.57
CA GLY A 64 -6.89 -1.12 -0.02
C GLY A 64 -6.09 -1.64 1.17
N VAL A 65 -6.33 -2.89 1.53
CA VAL A 65 -5.63 -3.59 2.61
C VAL A 65 -5.26 -5.00 2.19
N ALA A 66 -4.12 -5.50 2.65
CA ALA A 66 -3.78 -6.90 2.60
C ALA A 66 -4.11 -7.52 3.96
N ARG A 67 -5.00 -8.52 4.00
CA ARG A 67 -5.35 -9.22 5.25
C ARG A 67 -5.33 -10.72 5.06
N GLY A 68 -5.20 -11.46 6.15
CA GLY A 68 -5.42 -12.90 6.15
C GLY A 68 -4.42 -13.66 5.29
N ARG A 69 -3.19 -13.78 5.81
CA ARG A 69 -2.12 -14.63 5.28
C ARG A 69 -2.59 -16.08 5.17
N ASP A 70 -2.36 -16.72 4.03
CA ASP A 70 -2.61 -18.16 3.84
C ASP A 70 -1.46 -19.03 4.38
N ALA A 71 -1.63 -20.35 4.36
CA ALA A 71 -0.62 -21.30 4.82
C ALA A 71 0.67 -21.25 3.96
N ASP A 72 0.57 -20.76 2.72
CA ASP A 72 1.67 -20.60 1.77
C ASP A 72 2.37 -19.22 1.90
N GLY A 73 1.95 -18.40 2.87
CA GLY A 73 2.54 -17.08 3.13
C GLY A 73 2.08 -15.96 2.19
N ARG A 74 1.01 -16.15 1.42
CA ARG A 74 0.44 -15.14 0.54
C ARG A 74 -0.65 -14.34 1.25
N TRP A 75 -0.77 -13.08 0.89
CA TRP A 75 -1.76 -12.18 1.46
C TRP A 75 -2.94 -12.00 0.54
N ARG A 76 -4.16 -11.94 1.10
CA ARG A 76 -5.36 -11.57 0.33
C ARG A 76 -5.45 -10.06 0.25
N ILE A 77 -5.46 -9.55 -0.97
CA ILE A 77 -5.50 -8.12 -1.27
C ILE A 77 -6.94 -7.72 -1.48
N ILE A 78 -7.42 -6.84 -0.61
CA ILE A 78 -8.81 -6.39 -0.57
C ILE A 78 -8.86 -4.95 -1.05
N GLY A 79 -9.70 -4.74 -2.05
CA GLY A 79 -9.96 -3.43 -2.63
C GLY A 79 -10.67 -2.48 -1.67
N PRO A 80 -10.80 -1.21 -2.06
CA PRO A 80 -11.42 -0.19 -1.21
C PRO A 80 -12.93 -0.44 -0.99
N ASN A 81 -13.56 -1.24 -1.85
CA ASN A 81 -14.95 -1.68 -1.74
C ASN A 81 -15.10 -3.07 -1.08
N GLY A 82 -14.05 -3.58 -0.42
CA GLY A 82 -14.13 -4.78 0.41
C GLY A 82 -14.12 -6.10 -0.36
N GLN A 83 -13.86 -6.08 -1.66
CA GLN A 83 -13.72 -7.25 -2.51
C GLN A 83 -12.28 -7.75 -2.54
N ASP A 84 -12.09 -9.06 -2.46
CA ASP A 84 -10.80 -9.71 -2.73
C ASP A 84 -10.45 -9.57 -4.22
N ILE A 85 -9.30 -8.98 -4.53
CA ILE A 85 -8.86 -8.76 -5.91
C ILE A 85 -7.85 -9.83 -6.34
N VAL A 86 -6.84 -10.07 -5.50
CA VAL A 86 -5.76 -11.00 -5.79
C VAL A 86 -5.17 -11.53 -4.49
N THR A 87 -4.62 -12.74 -4.53
CA THR A 87 -3.79 -13.28 -3.46
C THR A 87 -2.33 -13.25 -3.92
N THR A 88 -1.48 -12.47 -3.25
CA THR A 88 -0.07 -12.32 -3.62
C THR A 88 0.80 -12.08 -2.40
N ALA A 89 2.06 -12.48 -2.48
CA ALA A 89 3.08 -12.14 -1.49
C ALA A 89 3.83 -10.84 -1.87
N SER A 90 3.75 -10.39 -3.13
CA SER A 90 4.48 -9.21 -3.60
C SER A 90 3.72 -7.92 -3.31
N LEU A 91 4.36 -7.00 -2.58
CA LEU A 91 3.77 -5.70 -2.27
C LEU A 91 3.52 -4.88 -3.53
N LEU A 92 4.45 -4.93 -4.48
CA LEU A 92 4.33 -4.18 -5.71
C LEU A 92 3.16 -4.68 -6.56
N HIS A 93 3.01 -6.00 -6.70
CA HIS A 93 1.88 -6.60 -7.41
C HIS A 93 0.56 -6.21 -6.73
N ALA A 94 0.47 -6.29 -5.40
CA ALA A 94 -0.71 -5.86 -4.67
C ALA A 94 -1.07 -4.38 -4.94
N ALA A 95 -0.09 -3.48 -4.82
CA ALA A 95 -0.30 -2.05 -5.01
C ALA A 95 -0.73 -1.69 -6.45
N THR A 96 -0.12 -2.30 -7.47
CA THR A 96 -0.49 -2.05 -8.87
C THR A 96 -1.88 -2.59 -9.18
N THR A 97 -2.22 -3.79 -8.73
CA THR A 97 -3.55 -4.39 -8.90
C THR A 97 -4.64 -3.57 -8.20
N LEU A 98 -4.41 -3.16 -6.94
CA LEU A 98 -5.34 -2.27 -6.23
C LEU A 98 -5.55 -0.96 -6.99
N ARG A 99 -4.46 -0.34 -7.47
CA ARG A 99 -4.56 0.92 -8.21
C ARG A 99 -5.33 0.78 -9.52
N GLN A 100 -5.13 -0.33 -10.24
CA GLN A 100 -5.91 -0.64 -11.43
C GLN A 100 -7.39 -0.81 -11.11
N ALA A 101 -7.73 -1.51 -10.02
CA ALA A 101 -9.11 -1.67 -9.59
C ALA A 101 -9.79 -0.34 -9.23
N VAL A 102 -9.08 0.56 -8.54
CA VAL A 102 -9.59 1.93 -8.25
C VAL A 102 -9.78 2.73 -9.54
N GLY A 103 -8.85 2.63 -10.50
CA GLY A 103 -8.96 3.30 -11.79
C GLY A 103 -10.10 2.75 -12.67
N SER A 104 -10.29 1.43 -12.70
CA SER A 104 -11.35 0.79 -13.47
C SER A 104 -12.76 1.09 -12.95
N ALA A 105 -12.92 1.28 -11.64
CA ALA A 105 -14.18 1.75 -11.05
C ALA A 105 -14.57 3.15 -11.55
N PHE A 106 -13.57 4.02 -11.82
CA PHE A 106 -13.81 5.36 -12.37
C PHE A 106 -14.15 5.33 -13.86
N THR A 107 -13.56 4.41 -14.63
CA THR A 107 -13.85 4.27 -16.07
C THR A 107 -15.22 3.64 -16.34
N ALA A 108 -15.70 2.74 -15.47
CA ALA A 108 -17.02 2.10 -15.63
C ALA A 108 -18.20 3.08 -15.50
N SER A 109 -18.03 4.24 -14.85
CA SER A 109 -19.06 5.28 -14.79
C SER A 109 -19.06 6.26 -15.97
N ALA A 110 -18.08 6.19 -16.88
CA ALA A 110 -17.96 7.12 -18.02
C ALA A 110 -18.53 6.58 -19.35
N GLY A 111 -19.15 5.39 -19.35
CA GLY A 111 -19.56 4.68 -20.56
C GLY A 111 -21.05 4.33 -20.65
N ARG A 112 -21.96 5.16 -20.11
CA ARG A 112 -23.41 4.99 -20.31
C ARG A 112 -24.06 6.30 -20.72
N GLY A 113 -23.90 6.64 -21.99
CA GLY A 113 -24.65 7.66 -22.69
C GLY A 113 -24.87 7.17 -24.11
N GLN A 114 -26.04 6.60 -24.36
CA GLN A 114 -26.56 6.15 -25.64
C GLN A 114 -27.72 7.06 -26.02
#